data_AF-A0A7J9PY99-F1
#
_entry.id   AF-A0A7J9PY99-F1
#
_cell.length_a   1.000
_cell.length_b   1.000
_cell.length_c   1.000
_cell.angle_alpha   90.00
_cell.angle_beta   90.00
_cell.angle_gamma   90.00
#
_symmetry.space_group_name_H-M   'P 1'
#
loop_
_entity.id
_entity.type
_entity.pdbx_description
1 polymer ?
#
loop_
_entity_poly.entity_id
_entity_poly.type
_entity_poly.pdbx_seq_one_letter_code
_entity_poly.pdbx_strand_id
1 'polypeptide(L)'
;MRKFRTGIKTSSKTQEKNIVLKSKELKKKPFLILPECKGICRKCPFDKIKKQMKKVQHLKEEKISYFTRHGNHLIRAYATSLIIAESEKVPYLAVAHTPSGSFAYAVRGKTKKEKLIGVQYYDDPVLRLLGIADIAKKKKLHVYST
;
A
#
# COMPACT_ATOMS: atom_id res chain seq x y z
N MET A 1 -6.93 36.30 -8.53
CA MET A 1 -7.80 35.13 -8.24
C MET A 1 -7.36 34.46 -6.95
N ARG A 2 -8.17 34.53 -5.88
CA ARG A 2 -7.92 33.82 -4.61
C ARG A 2 -8.11 32.32 -4.83
N LYS A 3 -7.04 31.52 -4.68
CA LYS A 3 -7.12 30.06 -4.70
C LYS A 3 -7.88 29.59 -3.45
N PHE A 4 -9.07 29.05 -3.65
CA PHE A 4 -9.84 28.35 -2.62
C PHE A 4 -8.98 27.22 -2.02
N ARG A 5 -8.69 27.31 -0.72
CA ARG A 5 -8.09 26.23 0.07
C ARG A 5 -9.21 25.28 0.49
N THR A 6 -9.59 24.35 -0.37
CA THR A 6 -10.51 23.27 -0.02
C THR A 6 -9.73 22.01 0.31
N GLY A 7 -9.91 21.50 1.51
CA GLY A 7 -9.29 20.27 2.01
C GLY A 7 -8.47 20.52 3.26
N ILE A 8 -9.00 20.05 4.39
CA ILE A 8 -8.37 20.05 5.72
C ILE A 8 -6.90 19.67 5.59
N LYS A 9 -6.00 20.62 5.87
CA LYS A 9 -4.56 20.35 5.95
C LYS A 9 -4.29 19.58 7.23
N THR A 10 -4.50 18.26 7.21
CA THR A 10 -3.76 17.42 8.15
C THR A 10 -2.29 17.77 7.95
N SER A 11 -1.59 18.20 9.02
CA SER A 11 -0.19 18.62 8.88
C SER A 11 0.60 17.49 8.22
N SER A 12 1.53 17.83 7.31
CA SER A 12 2.36 16.81 6.63
C SER A 12 2.99 15.86 7.66
N LYS A 13 3.43 16.40 8.81
CA LYS A 13 3.97 15.65 9.94
C LYS A 13 3.00 14.61 10.52
N THR A 14 1.72 14.92 10.64
CA THR A 14 0.72 13.96 11.14
C THR A 14 0.51 12.83 10.13
N GLN A 15 0.48 13.14 8.83
CA GLN A 15 0.34 12.11 7.80
C GLN A 15 1.59 11.23 7.69
N GLU A 16 2.79 11.80 7.81
CA GLU A 16 4.04 11.04 7.89
C GLU A 16 4.03 10.08 9.07
N LYS A 17 3.67 10.56 10.27
CA LYS A 17 3.54 9.71 11.46
C LYS A 17 2.56 8.56 11.23
N ASN A 18 1.40 8.83 10.63
CA ASN A 18 0.41 7.80 10.34
C ASN A 18 0.95 6.75 9.34
N ILE A 19 1.64 7.18 8.28
CA ILE A 19 2.26 6.26 7.31
C ILE A 19 3.33 5.40 7.98
N VAL A 20 4.15 5.96 8.86
CA VAL A 20 5.17 5.21 9.62
C VAL A 20 4.51 4.19 10.54
N LEU A 21 3.48 4.59 11.29
CA LEU A 21 2.74 3.70 12.20
C LEU A 21 2.11 2.51 11.45
N LYS A 22 1.39 2.79 10.36
CA LYS A 22 0.78 1.76 9.50
C LYS A 22 1.83 0.85 8.86
N SER A 23 2.97 1.41 8.47
CA SER A 23 4.09 0.65 7.92
C SER A 23 4.68 -0.32 8.96
N LYS A 24 4.82 0.12 10.22
CA LYS A 24 5.23 -0.75 11.34
C LYS A 24 4.21 -1.86 11.59
N GLU A 25 2.90 -1.56 11.49
CA GLU A 25 1.88 -2.60 11.61
C GLU A 25 1.94 -3.61 10.46
N LEU A 26 2.09 -3.16 9.20
CA LEU A 26 2.27 -4.03 8.04
C LEU A 26 3.52 -4.91 8.11
N LYS A 27 4.59 -4.41 8.73
CA LYS A 27 5.79 -5.21 8.99
C LYS A 27 5.49 -6.38 9.94
N LYS A 28 4.57 -6.21 10.90
CA LYS A 28 4.12 -7.28 11.81
C LYS A 28 3.07 -8.18 11.15
N LYS A 29 2.10 -7.58 10.47
CA LYS A 29 0.94 -8.23 9.85
C LYS A 29 0.91 -7.96 8.33
N PRO A 30 1.63 -8.76 7.53
CA PRO A 30 1.81 -8.49 6.09
C PRO A 30 0.52 -8.62 5.27
N PHE A 31 -0.45 -9.41 5.72
CA PHE A 31 -1.62 -9.76 4.90
C PHE A 31 -2.82 -8.83 5.06
N LEU A 32 -2.70 -7.74 5.83
CA LEU A 32 -3.80 -6.78 6.04
C LEU A 32 -4.32 -6.13 4.74
N ILE A 33 -3.48 -6.06 3.71
CA ILE A 33 -3.83 -5.53 2.38
C ILE A 33 -4.50 -6.56 1.46
N LEU A 34 -4.46 -7.85 1.80
CA LEU A 34 -4.95 -8.93 0.93
C LEU A 34 -6.33 -9.42 1.40
N PRO A 35 -7.27 -9.64 0.47
CA PRO A 35 -8.56 -10.19 0.83
C PRO A 35 -8.45 -11.67 1.23
N GLU A 36 -9.42 -12.10 2.02
CA GLU A 36 -9.64 -13.51 2.30
C GLU A 36 -10.47 -14.15 1.18
N CYS A 37 -10.02 -15.31 0.70
CA CYS A 37 -10.74 -16.09 -0.29
C CYS A 37 -11.78 -16.96 0.45
N LYS A 38 -13.07 -16.58 0.42
CA LYS A 38 -14.17 -17.31 1.07
C LYS A 38 -14.96 -18.26 0.15
N GLY A 39 -14.62 -18.32 -1.14
CA GLY A 39 -15.30 -19.18 -2.12
C GLY A 39 -14.61 -20.52 -2.35
N ILE A 40 -15.34 -21.47 -2.95
CA ILE A 40 -14.81 -22.75 -3.42
C ILE A 40 -13.92 -22.49 -4.64
N CYS A 41 -12.66 -22.18 -4.40
CA CYS A 41 -11.67 -21.96 -5.44
C CYS A 41 -10.53 -22.96 -5.31
N ARG A 42 -10.12 -23.59 -6.41
CA ARG A 42 -8.98 -24.55 -6.40
C ARG A 42 -7.68 -23.89 -5.93
N LYS A 43 -7.47 -22.61 -6.26
CA LYS A 43 -6.31 -21.79 -5.87
C LYS A 43 -6.74 -20.33 -5.72
N CYS A 44 -6.30 -19.65 -4.66
CA CYS A 44 -6.60 -18.25 -4.46
C CYS A 44 -5.65 -17.40 -5.33
N PRO A 45 -6.18 -16.44 -6.13
CA PRO A 45 -5.36 -15.61 -7.03
C PRO A 45 -4.25 -14.81 -6.32
N PHE A 46 -4.40 -14.61 -5.00
CA PHE A 46 -3.46 -13.89 -4.16
C PHE A 46 -2.38 -14.79 -3.54
N ASP A 47 -2.40 -16.11 -3.71
CA ASP A 47 -1.45 -17.03 -3.07
C ASP A 47 0.00 -16.76 -3.45
N LYS A 48 0.24 -16.48 -4.75
CA LYS A 48 1.59 -16.11 -5.24
C LYS A 48 2.07 -14.81 -4.58
N ILE A 49 1.16 -13.86 -4.37
CA ILE A 49 1.47 -12.56 -3.74
C ILE A 49 1.74 -12.77 -2.26
N LYS A 50 0.92 -13.55 -1.55
CA LYS A 50 1.15 -13.93 -0.14
C LYS A 50 2.53 -14.54 0.06
N LYS A 51 2.93 -15.49 -0.79
CA LYS A 51 4.27 -16.11 -0.75
C LYS A 51 5.39 -15.09 -0.96
N GLN A 52 5.23 -14.17 -1.92
CA GLN A 52 6.21 -13.12 -2.16
C GLN A 52 6.29 -12.12 -0.99
N MET A 53 5.17 -11.72 -0.39
CA MET A 53 5.15 -10.84 0.78
C MET A 53 5.85 -11.48 1.97
N LYS A 54 5.56 -12.75 2.28
CA LYS A 54 6.29 -13.53 3.30
C LYS A 54 7.80 -13.52 3.04
N LYS A 55 8.20 -13.80 1.80
CA LYS A 55 9.62 -13.82 1.43
C LYS A 55 10.27 -12.46 1.70
N VAL A 56 9.64 -11.36 1.27
CA VAL A 56 10.21 -10.01 1.40
C VAL A 56 10.26 -9.54 2.86
N GLN A 57 9.27 -9.89 3.67
CA GLN A 57 9.18 -9.52 5.09
C GLN A 57 10.41 -9.95 5.91
N HIS A 58 10.99 -11.10 5.58
CA HIS A 58 12.13 -11.68 6.32
C HIS A 58 13.50 -11.31 5.73
N LEU A 59 13.55 -10.43 4.73
CA LEU A 59 14.82 -10.01 4.14
C LEU A 59 15.48 -8.90 4.96
N LYS A 60 16.81 -8.81 4.85
CA LYS A 60 17.58 -7.64 5.31
C LYS A 60 17.19 -6.39 4.50
N GLU A 61 17.34 -5.22 5.11
CA GLU A 61 16.95 -3.93 4.52
C GLU A 61 17.51 -3.71 3.10
N GLU A 62 18.79 -4.02 2.87
CA GLU A 62 19.44 -3.93 1.55
C GLU A 62 18.67 -4.71 0.47
N LYS A 63 18.26 -5.94 0.80
CA LYS A 63 17.49 -6.80 -0.09
C LYS A 63 16.04 -6.33 -0.22
N ILE A 64 15.44 -5.76 0.83
CA ILE A 64 14.10 -5.12 0.73
C ILE A 64 14.16 -3.93 -0.23
N SER A 65 15.22 -3.12 -0.15
CA SER A 65 15.43 -1.95 -1.02
C SER A 65 15.45 -2.35 -2.50
N TYR A 66 16.03 -3.50 -2.85
CA TYR A 66 15.93 -4.07 -4.19
C TYR A 66 14.46 -4.29 -4.63
N PHE A 67 13.61 -4.85 -3.77
CA PHE A 67 12.19 -5.06 -4.09
C PHE A 67 11.38 -3.77 -4.22
N THR A 68 11.85 -2.61 -3.76
CA THR A 68 11.20 -1.32 -4.07
C THR A 68 11.24 -1.00 -5.57
N ARG A 69 12.19 -1.59 -6.30
CA ARG A 69 12.43 -1.38 -7.73
C ARG A 69 12.20 -2.63 -8.58
N HIS A 70 11.96 -3.81 -7.99
CA HIS A 70 11.82 -5.07 -8.72
C HIS A 70 10.58 -5.85 -8.26
N GLY A 71 10.03 -6.66 -9.17
CA GLY A 71 8.79 -7.41 -8.94
C GLY A 71 7.53 -6.63 -9.30
N ASN A 72 6.36 -7.19 -8.94
CA ASN A 72 5.08 -6.57 -9.25
C ASN A 72 4.86 -5.31 -8.39
N HIS A 73 4.00 -4.39 -8.86
CA HIS A 73 3.79 -3.11 -8.19
C HIS A 73 3.25 -3.21 -6.76
N LEU A 74 2.50 -4.28 -6.42
CA LEU A 74 2.01 -4.46 -5.05
C LEU A 74 3.15 -4.86 -4.10
N ILE A 75 4.06 -5.72 -4.55
CA ILE A 75 5.28 -6.08 -3.80
C ILE A 75 6.21 -4.88 -3.66
N ARG A 76 6.37 -4.07 -4.71
CA ARG A 76 7.14 -2.81 -4.64
C ARG A 76 6.56 -1.83 -3.63
N ALA A 77 5.24 -1.70 -3.58
CA ALA A 77 4.55 -0.86 -2.60
C ALA A 77 4.73 -1.39 -1.17
N TYR A 78 4.57 -2.71 -0.98
CA TYR A 78 4.83 -3.36 0.31
C TYR A 78 6.28 -3.19 0.78
N ALA A 79 7.25 -3.40 -0.11
CA ALA A 79 8.67 -3.19 0.20
C ALA A 79 8.96 -1.74 0.59
N THR A 80 8.31 -0.77 -0.07
CA THR A 80 8.41 0.65 0.30
C THR A 80 7.94 0.88 1.74
N SER A 81 6.80 0.31 2.13
CA SER A 81 6.32 0.39 3.52
C SER A 81 7.27 -0.27 4.51
N LEU A 82 7.89 -1.40 4.17
CA LEU A 82 8.89 -2.04 5.04
C LEU A 82 10.11 -1.14 5.28
N ILE A 83 10.63 -0.47 4.25
CA ILE A 83 11.74 0.48 4.41
C ILE A 83 11.35 1.68 5.27
N ILE A 84 10.11 2.17 5.14
CA ILE A 84 9.60 3.25 6.00
C ILE A 84 9.49 2.77 7.45
N ALA A 85 9.06 1.53 7.67
CA ALA A 85 8.97 0.94 9.01
C ALA A 85 10.34 0.80 9.68
N GLU A 86 11.39 0.50 8.91
CA GLU A 86 12.77 0.35 9.40
C GLU A 86 13.43 1.70 9.68
N SER A 87 13.38 2.60 8.70
CA SER A 87 14.06 3.89 8.76
C SER A 87 13.32 4.95 9.57
N GLU A 88 12.04 4.71 9.87
CA GLU A 88 11.09 5.67 10.46
C GLU A 88 10.98 7.00 9.69
N LYS A 89 11.44 7.02 8.44
CA LYS A 89 11.51 8.21 7.60
C LYS A 89 10.68 8.01 6.34
N VAL A 90 9.82 8.98 6.06
CA VAL A 90 9.07 9.03 4.81
C VAL A 90 9.92 9.78 3.77
N PRO A 91 10.27 9.15 2.63
CA PRO A 91 11.23 9.74 1.69
C PRO A 91 10.69 10.98 0.98
N TYR A 92 9.54 10.83 0.30
CA TYR A 92 8.84 11.90 -0.40
C TYR A 92 7.35 11.62 -0.34
N LEU A 93 6.56 12.64 -0.02
CA LEU A 93 5.10 12.56 -0.06
C LEU A 93 4.58 13.18 -1.35
N ALA A 94 3.88 12.39 -2.16
CA ALA A 94 3.03 12.88 -3.23
C ALA A 94 1.59 13.01 -2.74
N VAL A 95 0.76 13.78 -3.44
CA VAL A 95 -0.67 13.91 -3.14
C VAL A 95 -1.49 13.30 -4.27
N ALA A 96 -2.42 12.42 -3.92
CA ALA A 96 -3.41 11.88 -4.83
C ALA A 96 -4.78 12.49 -4.55
N HIS A 97 -5.45 12.96 -5.59
CA HIS A 97 -6.84 13.38 -5.54
C HIS A 97 -7.73 12.21 -5.97
N THR A 98 -8.67 11.84 -5.12
CA THR A 98 -9.67 10.81 -5.35
C THR A 98 -11.07 11.38 -5.09
N PRO A 99 -12.15 10.72 -5.54
CA PRO A 99 -13.51 11.16 -5.22
C PRO A 99 -13.78 11.27 -3.71
N SER A 100 -13.11 10.43 -2.90
CA SER A 100 -13.22 10.42 -1.44
C SER A 100 -12.38 11.50 -0.75
N GLY A 101 -11.56 12.25 -1.48
CA GLY A 101 -10.69 13.30 -0.93
C GLY A 101 -9.25 13.24 -1.42
N SER A 102 -8.41 14.07 -0.80
CA SER A 102 -6.99 14.17 -1.13
C SER A 102 -6.14 13.47 -0.07
N PHE A 103 -5.22 12.60 -0.50
CA PHE A 103 -4.40 11.79 0.38
C PHE A 103 -2.92 11.93 0.02
N ALA A 104 -2.06 12.22 1.01
CA ALA A 104 -0.63 12.14 0.79
C ALA A 104 -0.17 10.68 0.87
N TYR A 105 0.81 10.29 0.08
CA TYR A 105 1.35 8.93 0.14
C TYR A 105 2.85 8.96 -0.15
N ALA A 106 3.57 8.06 0.51
CA ALA A 106 5.01 7.92 0.36
C ALA A 106 5.34 7.30 -1.00
N VAL A 107 6.26 7.94 -1.73
CA VAL A 107 6.73 7.47 -3.02
C VAL A 107 8.17 7.01 -2.91
N ARG A 108 8.44 5.81 -3.44
CA ARG A 108 9.79 5.30 -3.64
C ARG A 108 9.83 4.47 -4.92
N GLY A 109 10.72 4.86 -5.84
CA GLY A 109 10.86 4.20 -7.14
C GLY A 109 9.64 4.35 -8.05
N LYS A 110 9.60 3.54 -9.12
CA LYS A 110 8.52 3.54 -10.12
C LYS A 110 7.43 2.53 -9.74
N THR A 111 6.51 2.92 -8.86
CA THR A 111 5.40 2.09 -8.41
C THR A 111 4.07 2.78 -8.69
N LYS A 112 3.05 2.03 -9.13
CA LYS A 112 1.72 2.58 -9.38
C LYS A 112 1.16 3.21 -8.11
N LYS A 113 0.60 4.42 -8.23
CA LYS A 113 0.07 5.19 -7.10
C LYS A 113 -1.01 4.43 -6.35
N GLU A 114 -1.87 3.71 -7.07
CA GLU A 114 -2.97 2.91 -6.51
C GLU A 114 -2.45 1.85 -5.53
N LYS A 115 -1.30 1.23 -5.84
CA LYS A 115 -0.65 0.24 -4.99
C LYS A 115 -0.04 0.86 -3.75
N LEU A 116 0.63 2.00 -3.91
CA LEU A 116 1.22 2.73 -2.79
C LEU A 116 0.15 3.21 -1.81
N ILE A 117 -0.92 3.83 -2.33
CA ILE A 117 -2.05 4.32 -1.55
C ILE A 117 -2.73 3.14 -0.84
N GLY A 118 -3.10 2.08 -1.57
CA GLY A 118 -3.80 0.96 -0.94
C GLY A 118 -2.99 0.24 0.12
N VAL A 119 -1.67 0.09 -0.06
CA VAL A 119 -0.80 -0.47 0.98
C VAL A 119 -0.70 0.47 2.17
N GLN A 120 -0.48 1.76 1.97
CA GLN A 120 -0.26 2.71 3.08
C GLN A 120 -1.53 3.07 3.85
N TYR A 121 -2.70 2.85 3.24
CA TYR A 121 -4.03 3.11 3.80
C TYR A 121 -4.88 1.84 3.80
N TYR A 122 -4.30 0.70 4.20
CA TYR A 122 -5.02 -0.59 4.22
C TYR A 122 -6.19 -0.63 5.21
N ASP A 123 -6.22 0.28 6.17
CA ASP A 123 -7.27 0.47 7.17
C ASP A 123 -8.48 1.23 6.61
N ASP A 124 -8.30 2.01 5.55
CA ASP A 124 -9.40 2.62 4.83
C ASP A 124 -9.99 1.60 3.84
N PRO A 125 -11.28 1.24 3.96
CA PRO A 125 -11.85 0.16 3.17
C PRO A 125 -11.85 0.45 1.66
N VAL A 126 -12.00 1.72 1.26
CA VAL A 126 -12.04 2.14 -0.14
C VAL A 126 -10.63 2.19 -0.73
N LEU A 127 -9.69 2.81 -0.02
CA LEU A 127 -8.30 2.91 -0.47
C LEU A 127 -7.61 1.54 -0.49
N ARG A 128 -7.91 0.65 0.47
CA ARG A 128 -7.44 -0.75 0.46
C ARG A 128 -7.81 -1.45 -0.85
N LEU A 129 -9.06 -1.29 -1.31
CA LEU A 129 -9.53 -1.89 -2.57
C LEU A 129 -8.78 -1.34 -3.79
N LEU A 130 -8.44 -0.05 -3.79
CA LEU A 130 -7.65 0.56 -4.85
C LEU A 130 -6.30 -0.18 -5.05
N GLY A 131 -5.71 -0.66 -3.96
CA GLY A 131 -4.48 -1.45 -3.96
C GLY A 131 -4.57 -2.79 -4.69
N ILE A 132 -5.76 -3.33 -4.95
CA ILE A 132 -5.96 -4.65 -5.56
C ILE A 132 -6.94 -4.65 -6.74
N ALA A 133 -7.55 -3.50 -7.07
CA ALA A 133 -8.59 -3.37 -8.08
C ALA A 133 -8.20 -3.91 -9.47
N ASP A 134 -6.96 -3.66 -9.92
CA ASP A 134 -6.44 -4.19 -11.19
C ASP A 134 -6.31 -5.73 -11.18
N ILE A 135 -5.92 -6.32 -10.04
CA ILE A 135 -5.84 -7.77 -9.86
C ILE A 135 -7.26 -8.35 -9.89
N ALA A 136 -8.19 -7.74 -9.17
CA ALA A 136 -9.59 -8.15 -9.14
C ALA A 136 -10.20 -8.09 -10.56
N LYS A 137 -10.02 -6.98 -11.28
CA LYS A 137 -10.49 -6.82 -12.66
C LYS A 137 -9.88 -7.86 -13.60
N LYS A 138 -8.55 -8.05 -13.55
CA LYS A 138 -7.85 -9.03 -14.40
C LYS A 138 -8.28 -10.47 -14.13
N LYS A 139 -8.63 -10.78 -12.88
CA LYS A 139 -9.01 -12.13 -12.44
C LYS A 139 -10.52 -12.34 -12.35
N LYS A 140 -11.33 -11.36 -12.77
CA LYS A 140 -12.79 -11.37 -12.70
C LYS A 140 -13.30 -11.73 -11.29
N LEU A 141 -12.73 -11.09 -10.27
CA LEU A 141 -13.06 -11.34 -8.86
C LEU A 141 -14.01 -10.27 -8.35
N HIS A 142 -14.98 -10.71 -7.55
CA HIS A 142 -15.74 -9.84 -6.66
C HIS A 142 -14.97 -9.73 -5.34
N VAL A 143 -14.61 -8.51 -4.96
CA VAL A 143 -13.86 -8.24 -3.73
C VAL A 143 -14.63 -7.24 -2.90
N TYR A 144 -14.75 -7.53 -1.62
CA TYR A 144 -15.48 -6.73 -0.65
C TYR A 144 -14.51 -6.23 0.41
N SER A 145 -14.79 -5.06 0.97
CA SER A 145 -13.99 -4.42 2.01
C SER A 145 -14.97 -3.88 3.04
N THR A 146 -14.78 -4.31 4.29
CA THR A 146 -15.56 -3.89 5.46
C THR A 146 -14.71 -2.97 6.32
#